data_AF-A0A5P8P169-F1
#
_entry.id   AF-A0A5P8P169-F1
#
_cell.length_a   1.000
_cell.length_b   1.000
_cell.length_c   1.000
_cell.angle_alpha   90.00
_cell.angle_beta   90.00
_cell.angle_gamma   90.00
#
_symmetry.space_group_name_H-M   'P 1'
#
loop_
_entity.id
_entity.type
_entity.pdbx_description
1 polymer ?
#
loop_
_entity_poly.entity_id
_entity_poly.type
_entity_poly.pdbx_seq_one_letter_code
_entity_poly.pdbx_strand_id
1 'polypeptide(L)'
;MNYNSLVNTIESLPPLSNAATMIQKLYEHGAAEVNISKLVKLIESDAVLTANILKMINSPLYGFSRQIASVAQAVTLFGTDMVYGLVIHYAINERMKANTDMFGVSPTIFNDICQLQSSLVTQWYSKIDTRQAQFLAPLALIMESGKLVMAEDIIKGDYIQDFKIQYQKAKDPLSYEDSIFGTSSYFVSGMLFEHWNLEPLYVEILKALDYEQEYTTNKVQSYADTLAVIKTAINPREILTKESVLKAARLVDNQGFDKDYFISVALRIKKAYIENLKKR
;
A
#
# COMPACT_ATOMS: atom_id res chain seq x y z
N MET A 1 0.86 24.44 -6.37
CA MET A 1 0.89 23.28 -5.47
C MET A 1 2.12 23.41 -4.60
N ASN A 2 1.99 23.15 -3.30
CA ASN A 2 3.09 23.16 -2.34
C ASN A 2 2.71 22.32 -1.11
N TYR A 3 3.62 22.18 -0.16
CA TYR A 3 3.38 21.39 1.05
C TYR A 3 2.11 21.82 1.80
N ASN A 4 1.84 23.12 1.91
CA ASN A 4 0.68 23.63 2.62
C ASN A 4 -0.66 23.26 1.92
N SER A 5 -0.69 23.16 0.58
CA SER A 5 -1.89 22.72 -0.12
C SER A 5 -2.22 21.24 0.12
N LEU A 6 -1.20 20.41 0.30
CA LEU A 6 -1.37 19.01 0.73
C LEU A 6 -1.91 18.90 2.17
N VAL A 7 -1.37 19.69 3.11
CA VAL A 7 -1.88 19.75 4.49
C VAL A 7 -3.36 20.13 4.51
N ASN A 8 -3.73 21.20 3.80
CA ASN A 8 -5.12 21.63 3.71
C ASN A 8 -6.03 20.57 3.07
N THR A 9 -5.53 19.83 2.08
CA THR A 9 -6.26 18.73 1.47
C THR A 9 -6.51 17.63 2.49
N ILE A 10 -5.49 17.20 3.23
CA ILE A 10 -5.62 16.18 4.29
C ILE A 10 -6.61 16.63 5.37
N GLU A 11 -6.48 17.86 5.87
CA GLU A 11 -7.38 18.40 6.91
C GLU A 11 -8.84 18.52 6.45
N SER A 12 -9.06 18.65 5.14
CA SER A 12 -10.41 18.70 4.55
C SER A 12 -11.03 17.32 4.32
N LEU A 13 -10.26 16.23 4.45
CA LEU A 13 -10.78 14.89 4.22
C LEU A 13 -11.78 14.49 5.32
N PRO A 14 -12.91 13.86 4.96
CA PRO A 14 -13.80 13.30 5.95
C PRO A 14 -13.11 12.17 6.72
N PRO A 15 -13.58 11.87 7.96
CA PRO A 15 -13.11 10.69 8.67
C PRO A 15 -13.43 9.41 7.89
N LEU A 16 -12.69 8.34 8.21
CA LEU A 16 -12.98 7.00 7.69
C LEU A 16 -14.43 6.60 7.96
N SER A 17 -14.93 5.62 7.19
CA SER A 17 -16.31 5.13 7.37
C SER A 17 -16.53 4.61 8.80
N ASN A 18 -17.76 4.67 9.30
CA ASN A 18 -18.08 4.22 10.67
C ASN A 18 -17.61 2.79 10.93
N ALA A 19 -17.72 1.90 9.94
CA ALA A 19 -17.24 0.53 10.02
C ALA A 19 -15.71 0.48 10.18
N ALA A 20 -14.96 1.23 9.36
CA ALA A 20 -13.50 1.30 9.44
C ALA A 20 -13.04 1.89 10.79
N THR A 21 -13.68 2.94 11.28
CA THR A 21 -13.39 3.55 12.59
C THR A 21 -13.68 2.57 13.73
N MET A 22 -14.80 1.84 13.71
CA MET A 22 -15.08 0.82 14.73
C MET A 22 -14.08 -0.33 14.70
N ILE A 23 -13.64 -0.75 13.51
CA ILE A 23 -12.64 -1.79 13.35
C ILE A 23 -11.28 -1.31 13.84
N GLN A 24 -10.87 -0.08 13.51
CA GLN A 24 -9.64 0.55 14.00
C GLN A 24 -9.59 0.55 15.53
N LYS A 25 -10.71 0.84 16.21
CA LYS A 25 -10.78 0.77 17.69
C LYS A 25 -10.47 -0.62 18.26
N LEU A 26 -10.72 -1.70 17.51
CA LEU A 26 -10.34 -3.05 17.96
C LEU A 26 -8.82 -3.25 18.04
N TYR A 27 -8.04 -2.41 17.36
CA TYR A 27 -6.57 -2.48 17.32
C TYR A 27 -5.90 -1.48 18.28
N GLU A 28 -6.65 -0.76 19.11
CA GLU A 28 -6.09 0.21 20.09
C GLU A 28 -5.07 -0.40 21.06
N HIS A 29 -5.24 -1.69 21.40
CA HIS A 29 -4.31 -2.45 22.25
C HIS A 29 -3.36 -3.37 21.45
N GLY A 30 -3.26 -3.14 20.14
CA GLY A 30 -2.43 -3.91 19.23
C GLY A 30 -3.12 -5.16 18.66
N ALA A 31 -2.59 -5.63 17.53
CA ALA A 31 -3.13 -6.73 16.75
C ALA A 31 -3.31 -8.05 17.52
N ALA A 32 -2.45 -8.30 18.51
CA ALA A 32 -2.46 -9.53 19.30
C ALA A 32 -3.68 -9.67 20.22
N GLU A 33 -4.33 -8.56 20.55
CA GLU A 33 -5.50 -8.53 21.46
C GLU A 33 -6.83 -8.44 20.70
N VAL A 34 -6.79 -8.42 19.37
CA VAL A 34 -7.98 -8.26 18.53
C VAL A 34 -8.93 -9.45 18.70
N ASN A 35 -10.17 -9.16 19.10
CA ASN A 35 -11.22 -10.16 19.14
C ASN A 35 -11.71 -10.49 17.72
N ILE A 36 -11.27 -11.62 17.18
CA ILE A 36 -11.61 -12.11 15.84
C ILE A 36 -13.13 -12.15 15.62
N SER A 37 -13.90 -12.65 16.58
CA SER A 37 -15.36 -12.76 16.42
C SER A 37 -16.03 -11.39 16.33
N LYS A 38 -15.54 -10.38 17.05
CA LYS A 38 -16.03 -8.99 16.92
C LYS A 38 -15.63 -8.39 15.58
N LEU A 39 -14.39 -8.59 15.13
CA LEU A 39 -13.91 -8.12 13.82
C LEU A 39 -14.78 -8.67 12.68
N VAL A 40 -14.99 -9.98 12.65
CA VAL A 40 -15.82 -10.64 11.63
C VAL A 40 -17.23 -10.07 11.64
N LYS A 41 -17.88 -9.95 12.81
CA LYS A 41 -19.24 -9.40 12.93
C LYS A 41 -19.34 -7.96 12.43
N LEU A 42 -18.36 -7.12 12.73
CA LEU A 42 -18.37 -5.72 12.26
C LEU A 42 -18.28 -5.67 10.74
N ILE A 43 -17.40 -6.45 10.12
CA ILE A 43 -17.27 -6.49 8.66
C ILE A 43 -18.54 -7.05 8.03
N GLU A 44 -19.04 -8.19 8.53
CA GLU A 44 -20.23 -8.88 8.00
C GLU A 44 -21.53 -8.08 8.18
N SER A 45 -21.56 -7.10 9.09
CA SER A 45 -22.69 -6.18 9.25
C SER A 45 -22.85 -5.20 8.08
N ASP A 46 -21.80 -5.00 7.28
CA ASP A 46 -21.81 -4.18 6.07
C ASP A 46 -21.62 -5.09 4.84
N ALA A 47 -22.70 -5.29 4.09
CA ALA A 47 -22.70 -6.16 2.92
C ALA A 47 -21.78 -5.65 1.79
N VAL A 48 -21.64 -4.33 1.66
CA VAL A 48 -20.79 -3.72 0.62
C VAL A 48 -19.32 -3.89 1.00
N LEU A 49 -18.96 -3.59 2.25
CA LEU A 49 -17.63 -3.85 2.77
C LEU A 49 -17.27 -5.34 2.63
N THR A 50 -18.15 -6.23 3.08
CA THR A 50 -17.95 -7.69 2.98
C THR A 50 -17.68 -8.13 1.55
N ALA A 51 -18.51 -7.70 0.59
CA ALA A 51 -18.33 -8.04 -0.82
C ALA A 51 -16.99 -7.53 -1.37
N ASN A 52 -16.57 -6.33 -0.98
CA ASN A 52 -15.29 -5.76 -1.41
C ASN A 52 -14.09 -6.49 -0.81
N ILE A 53 -14.11 -6.81 0.49
CA ILE A 53 -13.06 -7.60 1.13
C ILE A 53 -12.92 -8.97 0.46
N LEU A 54 -14.03 -9.68 0.24
CA LEU A 54 -14.02 -10.98 -0.43
C LEU A 54 -13.53 -10.86 -1.88
N LYS A 55 -13.93 -9.82 -2.61
CA LYS A 55 -13.45 -9.56 -3.97
C LYS A 55 -11.94 -9.34 -4.01
N MET A 56 -11.41 -8.53 -3.10
CA MET A 56 -9.97 -8.24 -3.03
C MET A 56 -9.16 -9.48 -2.66
N ILE A 57 -9.59 -10.23 -1.64
CA ILE A 57 -8.89 -11.46 -1.19
C ILE A 57 -8.89 -12.55 -2.26
N ASN A 58 -9.99 -12.66 -3.03
CA ASN A 58 -10.09 -13.60 -4.13
C ASN A 58 -9.39 -13.13 -5.40
N SER A 59 -8.72 -11.97 -5.38
CA SER A 59 -7.88 -11.53 -6.48
C SER A 59 -6.81 -12.58 -6.79
N PRO A 60 -6.63 -12.97 -8.07
CA PRO A 60 -5.57 -13.90 -8.47
C PRO A 60 -4.17 -13.42 -8.08
N LEU A 61 -4.02 -12.13 -7.76
CA LEU A 61 -2.77 -11.53 -7.28
C LEU A 61 -2.30 -12.09 -5.94
N TYR A 62 -3.20 -12.59 -5.10
CA TYR A 62 -2.85 -13.26 -3.85
C TYR A 62 -2.51 -14.75 -4.03
N GLY A 63 -2.71 -15.32 -5.22
CA GLY A 63 -2.22 -16.66 -5.58
C GLY A 63 -2.98 -17.85 -4.98
N PHE A 64 -4.20 -17.65 -4.48
CA PHE A 64 -5.01 -18.74 -3.92
C PHE A 64 -5.64 -19.61 -5.01
N SER A 65 -5.60 -20.93 -4.79
CA SER A 65 -6.21 -21.92 -5.68
C SER A 65 -7.70 -22.14 -5.43
N ARG A 66 -8.22 -21.70 -4.28
CA ARG A 66 -9.62 -21.86 -3.86
C ARG A 66 -10.22 -20.52 -3.51
N GLN A 67 -11.50 -20.36 -3.85
CA GLN A 67 -12.28 -19.18 -3.50
C GLN A 67 -12.52 -19.12 -1.99
N ILE A 68 -12.26 -17.97 -1.40
CA ILE A 68 -12.60 -17.61 -0.02
C ILE A 68 -14.06 -17.16 0.01
N ALA A 69 -14.86 -17.85 0.81
CA ALA A 69 -16.32 -17.70 0.81
C ALA A 69 -16.84 -16.80 1.94
N SER A 70 -16.04 -16.55 2.99
CA SER A 70 -16.47 -15.74 4.15
C SER A 70 -15.34 -14.93 4.76
N VAL A 71 -15.71 -13.89 5.52
CA VAL A 71 -14.77 -13.04 6.24
C VAL A 71 -14.07 -13.84 7.34
N ALA A 72 -14.79 -14.73 8.03
CA ALA A 72 -14.18 -15.64 9.00
C ALA A 72 -13.08 -16.53 8.38
N GLN A 73 -13.32 -17.05 7.17
CA GLN A 73 -12.31 -17.83 6.44
C GLN A 73 -11.12 -16.94 6.03
N ALA A 74 -11.37 -15.71 5.58
CA ALA A 74 -10.33 -14.73 5.30
C ALA A 74 -9.45 -14.45 6.52
N VAL A 75 -10.04 -14.14 7.68
CA VAL A 75 -9.28 -13.86 8.90
C VAL A 75 -8.45 -15.09 9.33
N THR A 76 -8.98 -16.30 9.15
CA THR A 76 -8.27 -17.54 9.49
C THR A 76 -7.04 -17.76 8.60
N LEU A 77 -7.11 -17.42 7.31
CA LEU A 77 -6.04 -17.68 6.35
C LEU A 77 -5.00 -16.55 6.29
N PHE A 78 -5.44 -15.30 6.39
CA PHE A 78 -4.60 -14.13 6.20
C PHE A 78 -4.20 -13.47 7.53
N GLY A 79 -4.88 -13.81 8.62
CA GLY A 79 -4.75 -13.10 9.89
C GLY A 79 -5.61 -11.84 9.95
N THR A 80 -5.70 -11.30 11.16
CA THR A 80 -6.47 -10.08 11.47
C THR A 80 -5.87 -8.85 10.79
N ASP A 81 -4.55 -8.70 10.84
CA ASP A 81 -3.83 -7.53 10.30
C ASP A 81 -4.08 -7.30 8.82
N MET A 82 -4.02 -8.36 8.02
CA MET A 82 -4.26 -8.27 6.58
C MET A 82 -5.72 -7.91 6.27
N VAL A 83 -6.67 -8.49 7.00
CA VAL A 83 -8.09 -8.13 6.86
C VAL A 83 -8.32 -6.67 7.27
N TYR A 84 -7.64 -6.19 8.31
CA TYR A 84 -7.67 -4.78 8.68
C TYR A 84 -7.09 -3.87 7.59
N GLY A 85 -5.94 -4.23 7.02
CA GLY A 85 -5.36 -3.51 5.88
C GLY A 85 -6.31 -3.39 4.69
N LEU A 86 -7.06 -4.45 4.39
CA LEU A 86 -8.07 -4.44 3.33
C LEU A 86 -9.26 -3.54 3.65
N VAL A 87 -9.72 -3.52 4.91
CA VAL A 87 -10.78 -2.61 5.38
C VAL A 87 -10.33 -1.16 5.25
N ILE A 88 -9.11 -0.84 5.69
CA ILE A 88 -8.54 0.51 5.55
C ILE A 88 -8.39 0.87 4.07
N HIS A 89 -7.81 -0.01 3.24
CA HIS A 89 -7.67 0.23 1.81
C HIS A 89 -9.02 0.52 1.14
N TYR A 90 -10.06 -0.24 1.46
CA TYR A 90 -11.42 0.02 0.97
C TYR A 90 -11.93 1.39 1.44
N ALA A 91 -11.78 1.72 2.72
CA ALA A 91 -12.24 2.98 3.27
C ALA A 91 -11.52 4.20 2.64
N ILE A 92 -10.22 4.08 2.36
CA ILE A 92 -9.45 5.11 1.64
C ILE A 92 -10.03 5.32 0.25
N ASN A 93 -10.24 4.24 -0.51
CA ASN A 93 -10.81 4.30 -1.86
C ASN A 93 -12.26 4.82 -1.89
N GLU A 94 -13.02 4.64 -0.81
CA GLU A 94 -14.38 5.19 -0.69
C GLU A 94 -14.34 6.72 -0.47
N ARG A 95 -13.39 7.20 0.35
CA ARG A 95 -13.26 8.63 0.64
C ARG A 95 -12.60 9.42 -0.47
N MET A 96 -11.67 8.79 -1.19
CA MET A 96 -10.85 9.45 -2.19
C MET A 96 -11.29 8.97 -3.57
N LYS A 97 -11.77 9.90 -4.42
CA LYS A 97 -12.03 9.58 -5.83
C LYS A 97 -10.71 9.28 -6.50
N ALA A 98 -10.41 8.00 -6.70
CA ALA A 98 -9.20 7.57 -7.37
C ALA A 98 -9.20 8.07 -8.82
N ASN A 99 -8.56 9.21 -9.06
CA ASN A 99 -8.08 9.61 -10.37
C ASN A 99 -6.55 9.54 -10.27
N THR A 100 -5.96 8.63 -11.03
CA THR A 100 -4.53 8.33 -10.99
C THR A 100 -3.87 8.57 -12.34
N ASP A 101 -4.59 9.25 -13.26
CA ASP A 101 -4.15 9.47 -14.63
C ASP A 101 -2.86 10.28 -14.71
N MET A 102 -2.63 11.18 -13.73
CA MET A 102 -1.40 11.95 -13.59
C MET A 102 -0.17 11.09 -13.33
N PHE A 103 -0.34 9.89 -12.73
CA PHE A 103 0.74 8.93 -12.56
C PHE A 103 0.88 7.98 -13.75
N GLY A 104 0.04 8.12 -14.78
CA GLY A 104 0.07 7.31 -16.00
C GLY A 104 -0.61 5.95 -15.89
N VAL A 105 -1.36 5.70 -14.81
CA VAL A 105 -2.10 4.45 -14.59
C VAL A 105 -3.58 4.73 -14.39
N SER A 106 -4.44 3.75 -14.71
CA SER A 106 -5.86 3.84 -14.38
C SER A 106 -6.09 3.45 -12.92
N PRO A 107 -7.23 3.84 -12.32
CA PRO A 107 -7.57 3.47 -10.93
C PRO A 107 -7.56 1.95 -10.70
N THR A 108 -7.94 1.17 -11.71
CA THR A 108 -7.90 -0.29 -11.67
C THR A 108 -6.47 -0.82 -11.61
N ILE A 109 -5.55 -0.27 -12.42
CA ILE A 109 -4.13 -0.65 -12.40
C ILE A 109 -3.46 -0.18 -11.11
N PHE A 110 -3.85 0.99 -10.58
CA PHE A 110 -3.38 1.48 -9.29
C PHE A 110 -3.75 0.51 -8.15
N ASN A 111 -5.00 0.02 -8.14
CA ASN A 111 -5.41 -1.01 -7.18
C ASN A 111 -4.64 -2.33 -7.34
N ASP A 112 -4.31 -2.71 -8.59
CA ASP A 112 -3.44 -3.88 -8.82
C ASP A 112 -2.04 -3.66 -8.24
N ILE A 113 -1.46 -2.47 -8.38
CA ILE A 113 -0.15 -2.12 -7.80
C ILE A 113 -0.18 -2.34 -6.28
N CYS A 114 -1.17 -1.78 -5.58
CA CYS A 114 -1.30 -1.93 -4.13
C CYS A 114 -1.41 -3.41 -3.71
N GLN A 115 -2.20 -4.21 -4.42
CA GLN A 115 -2.34 -5.64 -4.14
C GLN A 115 -1.07 -6.43 -4.45
N LEU A 116 -0.37 -6.09 -5.55
CA LEU A 116 0.90 -6.71 -5.92
C LEU A 116 1.99 -6.42 -4.88
N GLN A 117 2.05 -5.19 -4.37
CA GLN A 117 3.00 -4.79 -3.32
C GLN A 117 2.77 -5.61 -2.04
N SER A 118 1.51 -5.70 -1.58
CA SER A 118 1.13 -6.53 -0.43
C SER A 118 1.42 -8.02 -0.64
N SER A 119 1.11 -8.55 -1.83
CA SER A 119 1.38 -9.93 -2.20
C SER A 119 2.88 -10.24 -2.27
N LEU A 120 3.69 -9.30 -2.77
CA LEU A 120 5.15 -9.45 -2.82
C LEU A 120 5.74 -9.49 -1.41
N VAL A 121 5.34 -8.60 -0.49
CA VAL A 121 5.74 -8.68 0.92
C VAL A 121 5.37 -10.03 1.52
N THR A 122 4.11 -10.44 1.36
CA THR A 122 3.61 -11.71 1.91
C THR A 122 4.41 -12.91 1.38
N GLN A 123 4.68 -12.97 0.07
CA GLN A 123 5.29 -14.15 -0.54
C GLN A 123 6.82 -14.20 -0.43
N TRP A 124 7.49 -13.05 -0.41
CA TRP A 124 8.95 -12.99 -0.30
C TRP A 124 9.39 -12.92 1.16
N TYR A 125 8.87 -11.93 1.90
CA TYR A 125 9.40 -11.62 3.22
C TYR A 125 8.98 -12.63 4.29
N SER A 126 7.89 -13.40 4.07
CA SER A 126 7.49 -14.46 5.00
C SER A 126 8.50 -15.60 5.14
N LYS A 127 9.41 -15.81 4.16
CA LYS A 127 10.52 -16.77 4.29
C LYS A 127 11.62 -16.24 5.23
N ILE A 128 11.71 -14.93 5.37
CA ILE A 128 12.70 -14.22 6.19
C ILE A 128 12.15 -14.06 7.60
N ASP A 129 11.01 -13.38 7.74
CA ASP A 129 10.30 -13.19 8.99
C ASP A 129 8.79 -13.10 8.76
N THR A 130 8.07 -14.17 9.10
CA THR A 130 6.62 -14.26 8.95
C THR A 130 5.87 -13.17 9.72
N ARG A 131 6.30 -12.82 10.93
CA ARG A 131 5.58 -11.85 11.77
C ARG A 131 5.73 -10.45 11.21
N GLN A 132 6.94 -10.09 10.78
CA GLN A 132 7.18 -8.82 10.12
C GLN A 132 6.46 -8.74 8.77
N ALA A 133 6.44 -9.83 8.00
CA ALA A 133 5.69 -9.87 6.75
C ALA A 133 4.17 -9.65 6.98
N GLN A 134 3.60 -10.26 8.03
CA GLN A 134 2.20 -10.06 8.42
C GLN A 134 1.90 -8.61 8.83
N PHE A 135 2.86 -7.92 9.45
CA PHE A 135 2.74 -6.50 9.80
C PHE A 135 2.95 -5.56 8.59
N LEU A 136 3.87 -5.88 7.69
CA LEU A 136 4.22 -5.02 6.55
C LEU A 136 3.29 -5.20 5.34
N ALA A 137 2.69 -6.38 5.16
CA ALA A 137 1.80 -6.62 4.02
C ALA A 137 0.55 -5.73 4.00
N PRO A 138 -0.13 -5.47 5.13
CA PRO A 138 -1.18 -4.45 5.23
C PRO A 138 -0.64 -3.07 4.87
N LEU A 139 0.51 -2.66 5.42
CA LEU A 139 1.09 -1.34 5.13
C LEU A 139 1.41 -1.19 3.64
N ALA A 140 2.02 -2.19 3.01
CA ALA A 140 2.31 -2.20 1.59
C ALA A 140 1.05 -2.09 0.70
N LEU A 141 -0.11 -2.51 1.19
CA LEU A 141 -1.39 -2.36 0.49
C LEU A 141 -1.90 -0.91 0.49
N ILE A 142 -1.54 -0.11 1.49
CA ILE A 142 -2.09 1.24 1.73
C ILE A 142 -1.04 2.36 1.64
N MET A 143 0.24 2.04 1.50
CA MET A 143 1.34 3.00 1.47
C MET A 143 1.30 3.98 0.29
N GLU A 144 0.58 3.65 -0.79
CA GLU A 144 0.44 4.50 -1.99
C GLU A 144 -0.67 5.57 -1.83
N SER A 145 -1.38 5.60 -0.71
CA SER A 145 -2.53 6.50 -0.48
C SER A 145 -2.20 8.00 -0.61
N GLY A 146 -0.98 8.42 -0.29
CA GLY A 146 -0.54 9.80 -0.47
C GLY A 146 -0.50 10.24 -1.93
N LYS A 147 -0.38 9.32 -2.89
CA LYS A 147 -0.56 9.62 -4.32
C LYS A 147 -2.00 10.06 -4.62
N LEU A 148 -2.99 9.51 -3.92
CA LEU A 148 -4.39 9.94 -4.06
C LEU A 148 -4.60 11.36 -3.49
N VAL A 149 -3.88 11.71 -2.41
CA VAL A 149 -3.94 13.07 -1.83
C VAL A 149 -3.32 14.07 -2.80
N MET A 150 -2.14 13.75 -3.33
CA MET A 150 -1.48 14.56 -4.36
C MET A 150 -2.35 14.70 -5.60
N ALA A 151 -3.01 13.61 -6.04
CA ALA A 151 -3.90 13.65 -7.18
C ALA A 151 -5.03 14.67 -7.01
N GLU A 152 -5.64 14.75 -5.83
CA GLU A 152 -6.69 15.71 -5.55
C GLU A 152 -6.19 17.16 -5.66
N ASP A 153 -5.00 17.45 -5.15
CA ASP A 153 -4.38 18.78 -5.26
C ASP A 153 -4.02 19.14 -6.71
N ILE A 154 -3.49 18.18 -7.47
CA ILE A 154 -3.16 18.34 -8.90
C ILE A 154 -4.40 18.64 -9.73
N ILE A 155 -5.52 17.97 -9.44
CA ILE A 155 -6.80 18.20 -10.12
C ILE A 155 -7.32 19.60 -9.79
N LYS A 156 -7.29 20.01 -8.52
CA LYS A 156 -7.70 21.36 -8.11
C LYS A 156 -6.86 22.46 -8.78
N GLY A 157 -5.58 22.16 -9.04
CA GLY A 157 -4.65 23.07 -9.70
C GLY A 157 -4.63 23.03 -11.23
N ASP A 158 -5.48 22.21 -11.87
CA ASP A 158 -5.52 21.98 -13.34
C ASP A 158 -4.15 21.66 -13.97
N TYR A 159 -3.32 20.88 -13.25
CA TYR A 159 -1.93 20.60 -13.64
C TYR A 159 -1.71 19.14 -14.09
N ILE A 160 -2.79 18.44 -14.43
CA ILE A 160 -2.78 16.99 -14.68
C ILE A 160 -1.83 16.62 -15.82
N GLN A 161 -1.92 17.31 -16.96
CA GLN A 161 -1.15 16.96 -18.17
C GLN A 161 0.35 17.22 -17.98
N ASP A 162 0.69 18.39 -17.44
CA ASP A 162 2.09 18.75 -17.19
C ASP A 162 2.72 17.82 -16.16
N PHE A 163 2.02 17.54 -15.05
CA PHE A 163 2.48 16.58 -14.07
C PHE A 163 2.74 15.21 -14.72
N LYS A 164 1.79 14.70 -15.50
CA LYS A 164 1.91 13.41 -16.15
C LYS A 164 3.14 13.32 -17.06
N ILE A 165 3.35 14.33 -17.90
CA ILE A 165 4.47 14.35 -18.85
C ILE A 165 5.80 14.36 -18.09
N GLN A 166 5.92 15.20 -17.07
CA GLN A 166 7.18 15.34 -16.33
C GLN A 166 7.43 14.13 -15.42
N TYR A 167 6.39 13.60 -14.75
CA TYR A 167 6.46 12.39 -13.94
C TYR A 167 6.99 11.20 -14.74
N GLN A 168 6.53 11.03 -15.99
CA GLN A 168 6.97 9.95 -16.86
C GLN A 168 8.40 10.15 -17.40
N LYS A 169 8.86 11.39 -17.55
CA LYS A 169 10.21 11.74 -18.00
C LYS A 169 11.23 11.79 -16.88
N ALA A 170 10.79 11.95 -15.64
CA ALA A 170 11.67 12.06 -14.48
C ALA A 170 12.59 10.85 -14.38
N LYS A 171 13.87 11.10 -14.07
CA LYS A 171 14.82 10.01 -13.77
C LYS A 171 14.41 9.29 -12.50
N ASP A 172 14.02 10.07 -11.50
CA ASP A 172 13.44 9.60 -10.24
C ASP A 172 12.07 10.27 -10.01
N PRO A 173 10.96 9.51 -9.98
CA PRO A 173 9.63 10.04 -9.70
C PRO A 173 9.53 10.74 -8.35
N LEU A 174 10.23 10.25 -7.33
CA LEU A 174 10.12 10.78 -5.97
C LEU A 174 10.78 12.16 -5.87
N SER A 175 11.97 12.32 -6.46
CA SER A 175 12.59 13.64 -6.62
C SER A 175 11.71 14.62 -7.38
N TYR A 176 10.90 14.15 -8.35
CA TYR A 176 9.96 15.01 -9.06
C TYR A 176 8.76 15.39 -8.17
N GLU A 177 8.17 14.45 -7.43
CA GLU A 177 7.15 14.73 -6.42
C GLU A 177 7.64 15.79 -5.43
N ASP A 178 8.84 15.62 -4.88
CA ASP A 178 9.48 16.55 -3.97
C ASP A 178 9.69 17.94 -4.60
N SER A 179 10.13 18.02 -5.85
CA SER A 179 10.30 19.32 -6.53
C SER A 179 9.00 20.12 -6.71
N ILE A 180 7.85 19.44 -6.74
CA ILE A 180 6.53 20.07 -6.93
C ILE A 180 5.88 20.40 -5.58
N PHE A 181 5.97 19.49 -4.62
CA PHE A 181 5.24 19.58 -3.36
C PHE A 181 6.11 19.92 -2.14
N GLY A 182 7.43 19.87 -2.27
CA GLY A 182 8.37 19.91 -1.15
C GLY A 182 8.29 18.67 -0.26
N THR A 183 7.68 17.59 -0.77
CA THR A 183 7.66 16.29 -0.10
C THR A 183 7.30 15.16 -1.08
N SER A 184 7.41 13.92 -0.62
CA SER A 184 7.10 12.70 -1.38
C SER A 184 5.72 12.14 -1.09
N SER A 185 5.20 11.32 -2.00
CA SER A 185 3.90 10.66 -1.80
C SER A 185 3.87 9.72 -0.59
N TYR A 186 4.97 9.06 -0.21
CA TYR A 186 4.97 8.20 0.99
C TYR A 186 4.95 9.02 2.29
N PHE A 187 5.64 10.16 2.33
CA PHE A 187 5.55 11.07 3.48
C PHE A 187 4.12 11.60 3.64
N VAL A 188 3.46 11.94 2.53
CA VAL A 188 2.04 12.34 2.51
C VAL A 188 1.13 11.20 3.00
N SER A 189 1.41 9.94 2.65
CA SER A 189 0.70 8.79 3.24
C SER A 189 0.87 8.75 4.76
N GLY A 190 2.08 9.02 5.28
CA GLY A 190 2.34 9.12 6.71
C GLY A 190 1.51 10.22 7.38
N MET A 191 1.44 11.41 6.77
CA MET A 191 0.60 12.51 7.25
C MET A 191 -0.90 12.16 7.24
N LEU A 192 -1.35 11.48 6.19
CA LEU A 192 -2.74 11.00 6.08
C LEU A 192 -3.06 9.99 7.19
N PHE A 193 -2.12 9.09 7.49
CA PHE A 193 -2.30 8.06 8.50
C PHE A 193 -2.34 8.65 9.90
N GLU A 194 -1.50 9.65 10.16
CA GLU A 194 -1.50 10.45 11.38
C GLU A 194 -2.85 11.18 11.56
N HIS A 195 -3.35 11.82 10.50
CA HIS A 195 -4.65 12.50 10.52
C HIS A 195 -5.81 11.54 10.84
N TRP A 196 -5.77 10.31 10.33
CA TRP A 196 -6.77 9.29 10.63
C TRP A 196 -6.46 8.42 11.86
N ASN A 197 -5.43 8.75 12.64
CA ASN A 197 -5.03 8.02 13.85
C ASN A 197 -4.76 6.52 13.63
N LEU A 198 -4.20 6.17 12.47
CA LEU A 198 -3.77 4.79 12.16
C LEU A 198 -2.51 4.43 12.98
N GLU A 199 -2.13 3.14 12.96
CA GLU A 199 -0.98 2.60 13.69
C GLU A 199 0.25 3.54 13.64
N PRO A 200 0.70 4.11 14.78
CA PRO A 200 1.79 5.07 14.82
C PRO A 200 3.08 4.54 14.17
N LEU A 201 3.36 3.25 14.31
CA LEU A 201 4.53 2.64 13.68
C LEU A 201 4.44 2.66 12.14
N TYR A 202 3.24 2.61 11.54
CA TYR A 202 3.08 2.81 10.10
C TYR A 202 3.43 4.24 9.68
N VAL A 203 3.04 5.24 10.49
CA VAL A 203 3.38 6.65 10.23
C VAL A 203 4.88 6.85 10.21
N GLU A 204 5.59 6.32 11.21
CA GLU A 204 7.05 6.40 11.32
C GLU A 204 7.74 5.75 10.11
N ILE A 205 7.34 4.54 9.72
CA ILE A 205 7.91 3.82 8.57
C ILE A 205 7.71 4.60 7.27
N LEU A 206 6.50 5.12 7.04
CA LEU A 206 6.18 5.87 5.82
C LEU A 206 6.97 7.18 5.72
N LYS A 207 7.14 7.89 6.84
CA LYS A 207 7.95 9.12 6.89
C LYS A 207 9.46 8.84 6.73
N ALA A 208 9.93 7.65 7.12
CA ALA A 208 11.32 7.20 6.96
C ALA A 208 11.64 6.62 5.58
N LEU A 209 10.63 6.33 4.74
CA LEU A 209 10.83 5.68 3.44
C LEU A 209 11.59 6.52 2.40
N ASP A 210 11.56 7.85 2.56
CA ASP A 210 12.15 8.79 1.59
C ASP A 210 13.15 9.76 2.22
N TYR A 211 13.15 9.89 3.56
CA TYR A 211 14.08 10.74 4.29
C TYR A 211 14.79 9.91 5.35
N GLU A 212 16.11 9.86 5.30
CA GLU A 212 16.90 9.40 6.45
C GLU A 212 16.66 10.39 7.59
N GLN A 213 15.86 9.99 8.58
CA GLN A 213 15.68 10.80 9.78
C GLN A 213 16.77 10.45 10.79
N GLU A 214 17.36 11.49 11.37
CA GLU A 214 18.47 11.43 12.32
C GLU A 214 18.14 10.60 13.59
N TYR A 215 16.85 10.34 13.86
CA TYR A 215 16.35 9.62 15.05
C TYR A 215 15.55 8.35 14.74
N THR A 216 15.65 7.80 13.53
CA THR A 216 14.93 6.55 13.18
C THR A 216 15.50 5.36 13.95
N THR A 217 14.63 4.59 14.63
CA THR A 217 15.08 3.35 15.28
C THR A 217 15.55 2.31 14.26
N ASN A 218 16.49 1.44 14.62
CA ASN A 218 16.95 0.35 13.73
C ASN A 218 15.80 -0.53 13.20
N LYS A 219 14.73 -0.69 13.99
CA LYS A 219 13.54 -1.45 13.60
C LYS A 219 12.74 -0.74 12.51
N VAL A 220 12.50 0.56 12.66
CA VAL A 220 11.80 1.38 11.65
C VAL A 220 12.60 1.41 10.36
N GLN A 221 13.94 1.56 10.44
CA GLN A 221 14.80 1.55 9.27
C GLN A 221 14.71 0.20 8.53
N SER A 222 14.80 -0.93 9.24
CA SER A 222 14.67 -2.26 8.64
C SER A 222 13.33 -2.46 7.91
N TYR A 223 12.24 -1.92 8.46
CA TYR A 223 10.92 -1.94 7.81
C TYR A 223 10.85 -1.04 6.58
N ALA A 224 11.39 0.18 6.66
CA ALA A 224 11.48 1.10 5.54
C ALA A 224 12.33 0.50 4.41
N ASP A 225 13.47 -0.13 4.74
CA ASP A 225 14.35 -0.82 3.79
C ASP A 225 13.63 -1.97 3.08
N THR A 226 12.80 -2.73 3.81
CA THR A 226 11.98 -3.79 3.23
C THR A 226 10.97 -3.22 2.24
N LEU A 227 10.24 -2.17 2.63
CA LEU A 227 9.27 -1.51 1.74
C LEU A 227 9.94 -0.77 0.57
N ALA A 228 11.18 -0.31 0.73
CA ALA A 228 11.99 0.26 -0.35
C ALA A 228 12.24 -0.76 -1.48
N VAL A 229 12.49 -2.04 -1.14
CA VAL A 229 12.54 -3.14 -2.12
C VAL A 229 11.23 -3.24 -2.89
N ILE A 230 10.10 -3.21 -2.17
CA ILE A 230 8.76 -3.42 -2.73
C ILE A 230 8.38 -2.28 -3.69
N LYS A 231 8.52 -1.02 -3.29
CA LYS A 231 8.24 0.14 -4.16
C LYS A 231 9.18 0.23 -5.36
N THR A 232 10.43 -0.24 -5.20
CA THR A 232 11.38 -0.31 -6.31
C THR A 232 10.94 -1.35 -7.35
N ALA A 233 10.42 -2.50 -6.90
CA ALA A 233 9.98 -3.56 -7.80
C ALA A 233 8.64 -3.25 -8.50
N ILE A 234 7.74 -2.55 -7.79
CA ILE A 234 6.36 -2.29 -8.20
C ILE A 234 6.00 -0.84 -7.89
N ASN A 235 5.81 -0.04 -8.93
CA ASN A 235 5.35 1.34 -8.86
C ASN A 235 4.55 1.71 -10.14
N PRO A 236 3.93 2.90 -10.21
CA PRO A 236 3.11 3.30 -11.36
C PRO A 236 3.83 3.28 -12.72
N ARG A 237 5.16 3.42 -12.75
CA ARG A 237 5.94 3.38 -14.00
C ARG A 237 6.43 1.96 -14.33
N GLU A 238 6.72 1.18 -13.30
CA GLU A 238 7.34 -0.13 -13.44
C GLU A 238 6.62 -1.19 -12.59
N ILE A 239 5.80 -2.02 -13.23
CA ILE A 239 5.13 -3.14 -12.58
C ILE A 239 5.91 -4.43 -12.89
N LEU A 240 6.82 -4.80 -11.99
CA LEU A 240 7.66 -6.01 -12.11
C LEU A 240 8.38 -6.09 -13.47
N THR A 241 8.92 -4.98 -13.96
CA THR A 241 9.73 -4.98 -15.19
C THR A 241 11.04 -5.74 -14.93
N LYS A 242 11.75 -6.14 -16.00
CA LYS A 242 13.06 -6.77 -15.82
C LYS A 242 14.00 -5.83 -15.06
N GLU A 243 13.95 -4.54 -15.37
CA GLU A 243 14.78 -3.52 -14.76
C GLU A 243 14.42 -3.29 -13.29
N SER A 244 13.13 -3.09 -12.98
CA SER A 244 12.66 -2.84 -11.61
C SER A 244 12.94 -4.02 -10.67
N VAL A 245 12.74 -5.25 -11.15
CA VAL A 245 13.06 -6.47 -10.39
C VAL A 245 14.56 -6.58 -10.12
N LEU A 246 15.42 -6.27 -11.10
CA LEU A 246 16.87 -6.30 -10.90
C LEU A 246 17.35 -5.20 -9.97
N LYS A 247 16.78 -3.99 -10.03
CA LYS A 247 17.07 -2.90 -9.08
C LYS A 247 16.68 -3.31 -7.65
N ALA A 248 15.47 -3.83 -7.47
CA ALA A 248 15.00 -4.30 -6.18
C ALA A 248 15.84 -5.48 -5.66
N ALA A 249 16.22 -6.43 -6.51
CA ALA A 249 17.10 -7.55 -6.14
C ALA A 249 18.48 -7.10 -5.64
N ARG A 250 19.02 -5.97 -6.13
CA ARG A 250 20.25 -5.38 -5.58
C ARG A 250 20.05 -4.85 -4.16
N LEU A 251 18.90 -4.24 -3.88
CA LEU A 251 18.56 -3.81 -2.51
C LEU A 251 18.43 -5.01 -1.56
N VAL A 252 17.82 -6.10 -2.02
CA VAL A 252 17.75 -7.38 -1.29
C VAL A 252 19.15 -7.92 -0.97
N ASP A 253 20.06 -7.92 -1.95
CA ASP A 253 21.45 -8.36 -1.78
C ASP A 253 22.21 -7.48 -0.77
N ASN A 254 22.02 -6.15 -0.85
CA ASN A 254 22.64 -5.19 0.08
C ASN A 254 22.16 -5.37 1.53
N GLN A 255 20.93 -5.84 1.73
CA GLN A 255 20.38 -6.19 3.04
C GLN A 255 20.83 -7.58 3.53
N GLY A 256 21.60 -8.32 2.73
CA GLY A 256 22.08 -9.67 3.07
C GLY A 256 21.05 -10.77 2.87
N PHE A 257 19.98 -10.52 2.13
CA PHE A 257 18.92 -11.49 1.84
C PHE A 257 19.14 -12.18 0.48
N ASP A 258 18.47 -13.34 0.30
CA ASP A 258 18.55 -14.14 -0.93
C ASP A 258 17.83 -13.44 -2.11
N LYS A 259 18.61 -12.79 -2.97
CA LYS A 259 18.12 -12.10 -4.17
C LYS A 259 17.53 -13.04 -5.22
N ASP A 260 18.02 -14.27 -5.34
CA ASP A 260 17.53 -15.22 -6.34
C ASP A 260 16.15 -15.72 -5.94
N TYR A 261 15.95 -15.96 -4.65
CA TYR A 261 14.62 -16.22 -4.09
C TYR A 261 13.67 -15.05 -4.33
N PHE A 262 14.07 -13.80 -4.06
CA PHE A 262 13.26 -12.63 -4.38
C PHE A 262 12.85 -12.57 -5.85
N ILE A 263 13.81 -12.74 -6.78
CA ILE A 263 13.56 -12.75 -8.23
C ILE A 263 12.56 -13.85 -8.59
N SER A 264 12.71 -15.05 -8.02
CA SER A 264 11.79 -16.17 -8.27
C SER A 264 10.35 -15.85 -7.87
N VAL A 265 10.16 -15.18 -6.73
CA VAL A 265 8.84 -14.74 -6.22
C VAL A 265 8.27 -13.65 -7.14
N ALA A 266 9.07 -12.63 -7.46
CA ALA A 266 8.67 -11.53 -8.33
C ALA A 266 8.23 -12.03 -9.72
N LEU A 267 8.94 -12.99 -10.32
CA LEU A 267 8.58 -13.58 -11.61
C LEU A 267 7.30 -14.42 -11.54
N ARG A 268 7.09 -15.15 -10.44
CA ARG A 268 5.84 -15.90 -10.22
C ARG A 268 4.64 -14.97 -10.12
N ILE A 269 4.75 -13.90 -9.33
CA ILE A 269 3.70 -12.88 -9.18
C ILE A 269 3.44 -12.18 -10.52
N LYS A 270 4.50 -11.80 -11.25
CA LYS A 270 4.38 -11.20 -12.57
C LYS A 270 3.60 -12.07 -13.54
N LYS A 271 3.89 -13.38 -13.55
CA LYS A 271 3.17 -14.34 -14.41
C LYS A 271 1.68 -14.35 -14.08
N ALA A 272 1.32 -14.46 -12.81
CA ALA A 272 -0.09 -14.42 -12.36
C ALA A 272 -0.78 -13.10 -12.73
N TYR A 273 -0.07 -11.97 -12.62
CA TYR A 273 -0.59 -10.67 -13.01
C TYR A 273 -0.89 -10.58 -14.51
N ILE A 274 0.05 -11.00 -15.37
CA ILE A 274 -0.13 -11.01 -16.83
C ILE A 274 -1.30 -11.92 -17.22
N GLU A 275 -1.45 -13.08 -16.57
CA GLU A 275 -2.59 -13.97 -16.79
C GLU A 275 -3.92 -13.34 -16.36
N ASN A 276 -3.93 -12.56 -15.27
CA ASN A 276 -5.12 -11.82 -14.84
C ASN A 276 -5.50 -10.71 -15.82
N LEU A 277 -4.52 -9.95 -16.34
CA LEU A 277 -4.76 -8.90 -17.33
C LEU A 277 -5.39 -9.44 -18.62
N LYS A 278 -5.01 -10.65 -19.05
CA LYS A 278 -5.59 -11.29 -20.25
C LYS A 278 -7.06 -11.71 -20.08
N LYS A 279 -7.57 -11.79 -18.85
CA LYS A 279 -8.94 -12.22 -18.54
C LYS A 279 -9.91 -11.04 -18.37
N ARG A 280 -9.41 -9.80 -18.38
CA ARG A 280 -10.20 -8.56 -18.28
C ARG A 280 -10.54 -8.06 -19.67
#